data_AF-A0A1Y4EU26-F1
#
_entry.id   AF-A0A1Y4EU26-F1
#
_cell.length_a   1.000
_cell.length_b   1.000
_cell.length_c   1.000
_cell.angle_alpha   90.00
_cell.angle_beta   90.00
_cell.angle_gamma   90.00
#
_symmetry.space_group_name_H-M   'P 1'
#
loop_
_entity.id
_entity.type
_entity.pdbx_description
1 polymer ?
#
loop_
_entity_poly.entity_id
_entity_poly.type
_entity_poly.pdbx_seq_one_letter_code
_entity_poly.pdbx_strand_id
1 'polypeptide(L)'
;MKTILQDLYYGNLNPSGKAFLPDSPYGRLVNDLTETEEKLLPLLTSAEKQLYAALVQHNLDIQSLSCEESFIDGVRLGARLILEIFSEADGCLRALV
;
A
#
# COMPACT_ATOMS: atom_id res chain seq x y z
N MET A 1 -25.36 5.17 9.96
CA MET A 1 -23.92 4.90 9.74
C MET A 1 -23.71 3.40 9.73
N LYS A 2 -23.04 2.84 8.72
CA LYS A 2 -22.58 1.44 8.77
C LYS A 2 -21.33 1.36 9.64
N THR A 3 -21.17 0.28 10.40
CA THR A 3 -19.97 0.05 11.21
C THR A 3 -18.91 -0.69 10.41
N ILE A 4 -17.65 -0.57 10.80
CA ILE A 4 -16.54 -1.33 10.20
C ILE A 4 -16.77 -2.86 10.25
N LEU A 5 -17.49 -3.35 11.27
CA LEU A 5 -17.85 -4.77 11.39
C LEU A 5 -18.88 -5.21 10.35
N GLN A 6 -19.81 -4.33 9.97
CA GLN A 6 -20.74 -4.60 8.88
C GLN A 6 -20.01 -4.61 7.53
N ASP A 7 -19.08 -3.67 7.32
CA ASP A 7 -18.28 -3.65 6.10
C ASP A 7 -17.35 -4.87 6.00
N LEU A 8 -16.85 -5.38 7.12
CA LEU A 8 -16.16 -6.66 7.17
C LEU A 8 -17.11 -7.81 6.79
N TYR A 9 -18.30 -7.88 7.40
CA TYR A 9 -19.27 -8.96 7.16
C TYR A 9 -19.68 -9.07 5.68
N TYR A 10 -19.84 -7.93 4.99
CA TYR A 10 -20.19 -7.89 3.57
C TYR A 10 -18.98 -7.90 2.62
N GLY A 11 -17.75 -7.94 3.14
CA GLY A 11 -16.54 -7.93 2.30
C GLY A 11 -16.26 -6.58 1.61
N ASN A 12 -16.77 -5.48 2.15
CA ASN A 12 -16.57 -4.13 1.60
C ASN A 12 -15.19 -3.54 1.94
N LEU A 13 -14.44 -4.17 2.83
CA LEU A 13 -13.09 -3.73 3.18
C LEU A 13 -12.12 -4.12 2.06
N ASN A 14 -11.79 -3.15 1.20
CA ASN A 14 -10.81 -3.32 0.13
C ASN A 14 -9.64 -2.33 0.32
N PRO A 15 -8.58 -2.70 1.06
CA PRO A 15 -7.44 -1.81 1.31
C PRO A 15 -6.65 -1.46 0.03
N SER A 16 -6.63 -2.35 -0.97
CA SER A 16 -5.90 -2.17 -2.22
C SER A 16 -6.69 -1.40 -3.29
N GLY A 17 -8.03 -1.39 -3.19
CA GLY A 17 -8.93 -0.69 -4.10
C GLY A 17 -8.94 0.82 -3.91
N LYS A 18 -7.85 1.50 -4.26
CA LYS A 18 -7.73 2.96 -4.20
C LYS A 18 -7.35 3.52 -5.56
N ALA A 19 -8.00 4.61 -5.95
CA ALA A 19 -7.54 5.45 -7.04
C ALA A 19 -6.51 6.45 -6.50
N PHE A 20 -5.49 6.76 -7.30
CA PHE A 20 -4.61 7.89 -7.01
C PHE A 20 -5.20 9.17 -7.62
N LEU A 21 -4.86 10.31 -7.02
CA LEU A 21 -5.21 11.62 -7.58
C LEU A 21 -4.17 11.98 -8.66
N PRO A 22 -4.57 12.29 -9.90
CA PRO A 22 -3.63 12.58 -10.99
C PRO A 22 -2.65 13.72 -10.68
N ASP A 23 -3.12 14.79 -10.04
CA ASP A 23 -2.29 15.96 -9.69
C ASP A 23 -1.48 15.78 -8.39
N SER A 24 -1.52 14.60 -7.77
CA SER A 24 -0.70 14.30 -6.60
C SER A 24 0.78 14.09 -6.97
N PRO A 25 1.71 14.16 -6.00
CA PRO A 25 3.08 13.72 -6.23
C PRO A 25 3.16 12.30 -6.81
N TYR A 26 2.29 11.40 -6.38
CA TYR A 26 2.21 10.03 -6.92
C TYR A 26 1.77 10.03 -8.39
N GLY A 27 0.69 10.74 -8.71
CA GLY A 27 0.20 10.82 -10.09
C GLY A 27 1.21 11.44 -11.06
N ARG A 28 1.98 12.45 -10.61
CA ARG A 28 3.10 12.99 -11.39
C ARG A 28 4.18 11.95 -11.66
N LEU A 29 4.59 11.17 -10.66
CA LEU A 29 5.58 10.10 -10.86
C LEU A 29 5.08 9.00 -11.80
N VAL A 30 3.78 8.68 -11.77
CA VAL A 30 3.16 7.75 -12.74
C VAL A 30 3.20 8.32 -14.15
N ASN A 31 2.94 9.61 -14.32
CA ASN A 31 3.07 10.27 -15.62
C ASN A 31 4.52 10.27 -16.12
N ASP A 32 5.49 10.61 -15.26
CA ASP A 32 6.92 10.59 -15.60
C ASP A 32 7.38 9.18 -16.01
N LEU A 33 6.91 8.14 -15.31
CA LEU A 33 7.15 6.74 -15.66
C LEU A 33 6.60 6.42 -17.05
N THR A 34 5.34 6.80 -17.30
CA THR A 34 4.66 6.55 -18.58
C THR A 34 5.37 7.25 -19.74
N GLU A 35 5.73 8.53 -19.58
CA GLU A 35 6.49 9.27 -20.60
C GLU A 35 7.86 8.65 -20.87
N THR A 36 8.49 8.09 -19.84
CA THR A 36 9.77 7.39 -19.98
C THR A 36 9.59 6.08 -20.75
N GLU A 37 8.55 5.31 -20.45
CA GLU A 37 8.19 4.09 -21.19
C GLU A 37 7.88 4.38 -22.65
N GLU A 38 7.12 5.44 -22.94
CA GLU A 38 6.79 5.85 -24.32
C GLU A 38 8.03 6.18 -25.15
N LYS A 39 9.07 6.75 -24.52
CA LYS A 39 10.36 7.05 -25.17
C LYS A 39 11.26 5.81 -25.28
N LEU A 40 11.21 4.90 -24.30
CA LEU A 40 12.06 3.72 -24.23
C LEU A 40 11.57 2.59 -25.16
N LEU A 41 10.27 2.27 -25.12
CA LEU A 41 9.69 1.14 -25.84
C LEU A 41 10.01 1.15 -27.35
N PRO A 42 9.99 2.28 -28.09
CA PRO A 42 10.35 2.29 -29.50
C PRO A 42 11.81 1.92 -29.79
N LEU A 43 12.71 2.11 -28.83
CA LEU A 43 14.15 1.82 -28.96
C LEU A 43 14.46 0.33 -28.81
N LEU A 44 13.51 -0.45 -28.28
CA LEU A 44 13.67 -1.88 -28.01
C LEU A 44 13.22 -2.73 -29.20
N THR A 45 13.97 -3.79 -29.47
CA THR A 45 13.56 -4.88 -30.35
C THR A 45 12.38 -5.66 -29.76
N SER A 46 11.74 -6.51 -30.57
CA SER A 46 10.61 -7.32 -30.10
C SER A 46 10.97 -8.26 -28.95
N ALA A 47 12.17 -8.85 -28.94
CA ALA A 47 12.64 -9.71 -27.87
C ALA A 47 12.91 -8.91 -26.58
N GLU A 48 13.51 -7.74 -26.69
CA GLU A 48 13.76 -6.85 -25.54
C GLU A 48 12.46 -6.32 -24.94
N LYS A 49 11.43 -6.04 -25.75
CA LYS A 49 10.10 -5.67 -25.25
C LYS A 49 9.45 -6.77 -24.40
N GLN A 50 9.63 -8.03 -24.77
CA GLN A 50 9.14 -9.16 -23.97
C GLN A 50 9.87 -9.26 -22.63
N LEU A 51 11.19 -9.09 -22.63
CA LEU A 51 11.99 -9.05 -21.40
C LEU A 51 11.60 -7.85 -20.52
N TYR A 52 11.38 -6.69 -21.13
CA TYR A 52 10.93 -5.49 -20.43
C TYR A 52 9.57 -5.70 -19.77
N ALA A 53 8.59 -6.26 -20.49
CA ALA A 53 7.28 -6.57 -19.94
C ALA A 53 7.37 -7.56 -18.76
N ALA A 54 8.22 -8.59 -18.87
CA ALA A 54 8.47 -9.52 -17.77
C ALA A 54 9.10 -8.81 -16.55
N LEU A 55 10.08 -7.93 -16.78
CA LEU A 55 10.70 -7.12 -15.72
C LEU A 55 9.69 -6.23 -15.00
N VAL A 56 8.83 -5.52 -15.74
CA VAL A 56 7.75 -4.69 -15.17
C VAL A 56 6.79 -5.55 -14.36
N GLN A 57 6.35 -6.70 -14.90
CA GLN A 57 5.46 -7.61 -14.19
C GLN A 57 6.08 -8.11 -12.88
N HIS A 58 7.34 -8.57 -12.90
CA HIS A 58 8.02 -9.03 -11.69
C HIS A 58 8.16 -7.91 -10.65
N ASN A 59 8.42 -6.67 -11.07
CA ASN A 59 8.44 -5.53 -10.14
C ASN A 59 7.06 -5.27 -9.54
N LEU A 60 5.99 -5.31 -10.33
CA LEU A 60 4.62 -5.16 -9.83
C LEU A 60 4.26 -6.25 -8.82
N ASP A 61 4.64 -7.50 -9.09
CA ASP A 61 4.42 -8.63 -8.18
C ASP A 61 5.13 -8.41 -6.84
N ILE A 62 6.41 -7.97 -6.88
CA ILE A 62 7.20 -7.64 -5.68
C ILE A 62 6.53 -6.50 -4.89
N GLN A 63 6.09 -5.44 -5.57
CA GLN A 63 5.42 -4.30 -4.92
C GLN A 63 4.10 -4.73 -4.28
N SER A 64 3.31 -5.57 -4.96
CA SER A 64 2.05 -6.11 -4.44
C SER A 64 2.29 -6.91 -3.16
N LEU A 65 3.26 -7.84 -3.17
CA LEU A 65 3.64 -8.62 -1.99
C LEU A 65 4.13 -7.72 -0.85
N SER A 66 5.00 -6.77 -1.16
CA SER A 66 5.53 -5.83 -0.16
C SER A 66 4.43 -4.98 0.49
N CYS A 67 3.43 -4.57 -0.30
CA CYS A 67 2.27 -3.80 0.18
C CYS A 67 1.39 -4.66 1.10
N GLU A 68 1.15 -5.92 0.74
CA GLU A 68 0.41 -6.87 1.58
C GLU A 68 1.11 -7.10 2.93
N GLU A 69 2.41 -7.40 2.92
CA GLU A 69 3.19 -7.62 4.14
C GLU A 69 3.19 -6.37 5.03
N SER A 70 3.42 -5.20 4.44
CA SER A 70 3.39 -3.92 5.17
C SER A 70 2.02 -3.63 5.78
N PHE A 71 0.93 -3.97 5.08
CA PHE A 71 -0.42 -3.84 5.60
C PHE A 71 -0.66 -4.78 6.81
N ILE A 72 -0.27 -6.05 6.70
CA ILE A 72 -0.41 -7.04 7.77
C ILE A 72 0.37 -6.58 9.02
N ASP A 73 1.62 -6.13 8.84
CA ASP A 73 2.45 -5.65 9.94
C ASP A 73 1.88 -4.38 10.58
N GLY A 74 1.36 -3.45 9.76
CA GLY A 74 0.66 -2.26 10.24
C GLY A 74 -0.56 -2.58 11.10
N VAL A 75 -1.39 -3.56 10.69
CA VAL A 75 -2.56 -4.01 11.47
C VAL A 75 -2.13 -4.65 12.78
N ARG A 76 -1.11 -5.53 12.75
CA ARG A 76 -0.57 -6.17 13.96
C ARG A 76 0.00 -5.15 14.93
N LEU A 77 0.75 -4.16 14.44
CA LEU A 77 1.28 -3.08 15.26
C LEU A 77 0.16 -2.25 15.88
N GLY A 78 -0.85 -1.87 15.08
CA GLY A 78 -2.02 -1.14 15.58
C GLY A 78 -2.74 -1.87 16.71
N ALA A 79 -2.96 -3.18 16.57
CA ALA A 79 -3.56 -3.99 17.62
C ALA A 79 -2.72 -4.01 18.91
N ARG A 80 -1.38 -4.16 18.79
CA ARG A 80 -0.46 -4.12 19.94
C ARG A 80 -0.51 -2.77 20.66
N LEU A 81 -0.52 -1.65 19.92
CA LEU A 81 -0.63 -0.31 20.50
C LEU A 81 -1.95 -0.11 21.24
N ILE A 82 -3.06 -0.60 20.68
CA ILE A 82 -4.37 -0.54 21.35
C ILE A 82 -4.37 -1.35 22.64
N LEU A 83 -3.86 -2.58 22.61
CA LEU A 83 -3.76 -3.43 23.80
C LEU A 83 -2.89 -2.79 24.88
N GLU A 84 -1.77 -2.18 24.49
CA GLU A 84 -0.87 -1.46 25.40
C GLU A 84 -1.56 -0.28 26.09
N ILE A 85 -2.36 0.51 25.37
CA ILE A 85 -3.11 1.63 25.96
C ILE A 85 -4.07 1.17 27.07
N PHE A 86 -4.63 -0.03 26.97
CA PHE A 86 -5.50 -0.61 27.99
C PHE A 86 -4.75 -1.40 29.07
N SER A 87 -3.45 -1.62 28.89
CA SER A 87 -2.60 -2.21 29.90
C SER A 87 -2.39 -1.19 31.02
N GLU A 88 -2.70 -1.54 32.26
CA GLU A 88 -2.39 -0.70 33.43
C GLU A 88 -0.90 -0.77 33.81
N ALA A 89 -0.08 -1.44 33.00
CA ALA A 89 1.34 -1.60 33.25
C ALA A 89 2.11 -0.31 32.91
N ASP A 90 2.70 0.25 33.97
CA ASP A 90 3.91 1.07 33.98
C ASP A 90 3.75 2.58 33.67
N GLY A 91 3.37 3.30 34.72
CA GLY A 91 3.71 4.70 34.91
C GLY A 91 3.91 5.02 36.40
N CYS A 92 5.06 5.58 36.79
CA CYS A 92 5.29 6.10 38.15
C CYS A 92 4.52 7.41 38.41
N LEU A 93 3.89 7.98 37.37
CA LEU A 93 3.14 9.22 37.42
C LEU A 93 1.65 8.88 37.56
N ARG A 94 1.00 9.41 38.60
CA ARG A 94 -0.45 9.34 38.78
C ARG A 94 -1.06 10.71 38.49
N ALA A 95 -2.23 10.72 37.87
CA ALA A 95 -3.03 11.93 37.75
C ALA A 95 -3.26 12.51 39.15
N LEU A 96 -2.86 13.77 39.35
CA LEU A 96 -3.23 14.50 40.55
C LEU A 96 -4.72 14.82 40.40
N VAL A 97 -5.54 14.17 41.23
CA VAL A 97 -6.96 14.51 41.40
C VAL A 97 -7.09 15.97 41.80
#